data_AF-A0A967GWD0-F1
#
_entry.id   AF-A0A967GWD0-F1
#
_cell.length_a   1.000
_cell.length_b   1.000
_cell.length_c   1.000
_cell.angle_alpha   90.00
_cell.angle_beta   90.00
_cell.angle_gamma   90.00
#
_symmetry.space_group_name_H-M   'P 1'
#
loop_
_entity.id
_entity.type
_entity.pdbx_description
1 polymer ?
#
loop_
_entity_poly.entity_id
_entity_poly.type
_entity_poly.pdbx_seq_one_letter_code
_entity_poly.pdbx_strand_id
1 'polypeptide(L)'
;MEWLTGVLNASGGGPWVVGPAEEYEGGEGAAYRFFELFDWESIPAARSLAARADLTPPVKPHFEEKLWLALLWSPALREVWKGELRGSHLRRLRELVPYSWIVDPTPLPPHAALPRLEVNDWSQVAAFSQKKRRLVLKISGFSELAWGSRGVLIGHDVPKEEWARALENACREFDSQPWILQEFREAKVVEQAYFHPETGRVEKMQGRVRLCPYYFVDEAGRSRLGGCLAAIVPKDKKKIHGMKDAILTVCVAER
;
A
#
# COMPACT_ATOMS: atom_id res chain seq x y z
N MET A 1 -15.08 -14.74 4.27
CA MET A 1 -14.20 -15.32 5.32
C MET A 1 -14.78 -16.60 5.93
N GLU A 2 -16.09 -16.84 5.88
CA GLU A 2 -16.75 -18.05 6.38
C GLU A 2 -16.19 -19.37 5.82
N TRP A 3 -15.90 -19.43 4.51
CA TRP A 3 -15.26 -20.60 3.93
C TRP A 3 -13.90 -20.91 4.58
N LEU A 4 -13.09 -19.87 4.83
CA LEU A 4 -11.77 -20.02 5.45
C LEU A 4 -11.88 -20.52 6.89
N THR A 5 -12.79 -19.95 7.69
CA THR A 5 -13.01 -20.43 9.07
C THR A 5 -13.51 -21.87 9.09
N GLY A 6 -14.40 -22.23 8.16
CA GLY A 6 -14.85 -23.63 7.99
C GLY A 6 -13.69 -24.59 7.70
N VAL A 7 -12.79 -24.23 6.79
CA VAL A 7 -11.60 -25.04 6.46
C VAL A 7 -10.64 -25.14 7.65
N LEU A 8 -10.36 -24.04 8.34
CA LEU A 8 -9.47 -24.01 9.52
C LEU A 8 -10.02 -24.85 10.67
N ASN A 9 -11.34 -24.85 10.87
CA ASN A 9 -11.98 -25.67 11.89
C ASN A 9 -11.93 -27.15 11.51
N ALA A 10 -12.21 -27.48 10.25
CA ALA A 10 -12.15 -28.86 9.75
C ALA A 10 -10.73 -29.45 9.80
N SER A 11 -9.69 -28.61 9.65
CA SER A 11 -8.29 -29.03 9.79
C SER A 11 -7.78 -29.11 11.23
N GLY A 12 -8.65 -28.89 12.23
CA GLY A 12 -8.30 -28.95 13.64
C GLY A 12 -7.56 -27.71 14.16
N GLY A 13 -7.54 -26.62 13.40
CA GLY A 13 -6.94 -25.35 13.83
C GLY A 13 -7.84 -24.49 14.72
N GLY A 14 -9.11 -24.89 14.93
CA GLY A 14 -10.17 -24.12 15.59
C GLY A 14 -10.32 -24.34 17.10
N PRO A 15 -11.40 -23.78 17.72
CA PRO A 15 -12.58 -23.20 17.05
C PRO A 15 -12.42 -21.72 16.66
N TRP A 16 -12.41 -21.44 15.35
CA TRP A 16 -12.47 -20.09 14.78
C TRP A 16 -13.92 -19.69 14.47
N VAL A 17 -14.23 -18.43 14.75
CA VAL A 17 -15.49 -17.77 14.37
C VAL A 17 -15.19 -16.54 13.52
N VAL A 18 -16.14 -16.16 12.68
CA VAL A 18 -16.11 -14.91 11.93
C VAL A 18 -17.43 -14.18 12.12
N GLY A 19 -17.35 -12.86 12.28
CA GLY A 19 -18.49 -11.99 12.39
C GLY A 19 -18.14 -10.58 11.95
N PRO A 20 -19.14 -9.70 11.77
CA PRO A 20 -18.92 -8.28 11.54
C PRO A 20 -18.15 -7.66 12.71
N ALA A 21 -17.23 -6.75 12.41
CA ALA A 21 -16.37 -6.14 13.43
C ALA A 21 -17.14 -5.16 14.32
N GLU A 22 -18.21 -4.57 13.77
CA GLU A 22 -19.13 -3.64 14.40
C GLU A 22 -19.90 -4.28 15.57
N GLU A 23 -20.14 -5.60 15.49
CA GLU A 23 -20.87 -6.39 16.49
C GLU A 23 -19.93 -7.17 17.40
N TYR A 24 -18.61 -6.95 17.31
CA TYR A 24 -17.65 -7.68 18.12
C TYR A 24 -17.70 -7.21 19.59
N GLU A 25 -18.16 -8.08 20.49
CA GLU A 25 -18.30 -7.79 21.93
C GLU A 25 -17.08 -8.19 22.78
N GLY A 26 -16.04 -8.77 22.16
CA GLY A 26 -14.89 -9.33 22.86
C GLY A 26 -14.83 -10.85 22.79
N GLY A 27 -13.71 -11.42 23.23
CA GLY A 27 -13.47 -12.86 23.20
C GLY A 27 -12.03 -13.20 23.59
N GLU A 28 -11.85 -14.38 24.16
CA GLU A 28 -10.54 -14.92 24.54
C GLU A 28 -9.81 -15.53 23.32
N GLY A 29 -8.48 -15.49 23.35
CA GLY A 29 -7.62 -16.11 22.33
C GLY A 29 -7.49 -15.29 21.05
N ALA A 30 -6.52 -15.64 20.21
CA ALA A 30 -6.05 -14.81 19.09
C ALA A 30 -7.17 -14.30 18.17
N ALA A 31 -7.09 -13.03 17.77
CA ALA A 31 -8.05 -12.38 16.91
C ALA A 31 -7.41 -11.97 15.58
N TYR A 32 -8.14 -12.17 14.48
CA TYR A 32 -7.76 -11.64 13.17
C TYR A 32 -8.68 -10.47 12.77
N ARG A 33 -8.16 -9.23 12.70
CA ARG A 33 -8.96 -8.10 12.20
C ARG A 33 -8.98 -8.07 10.69
N PHE A 34 -10.15 -7.80 10.12
CA PHE A 34 -10.34 -7.59 8.70
C PHE A 34 -11.13 -6.29 8.44
N PHE A 35 -10.63 -5.20 9.01
CA PHE A 35 -11.09 -3.83 8.77
C PHE A 35 -9.87 -2.91 8.74
N GLU A 36 -9.98 -1.77 8.05
CA GLU A 36 -8.90 -0.78 7.95
C GLU A 36 -8.95 0.15 9.16
N LEU A 37 -7.81 0.70 9.59
CA LEU A 37 -7.79 1.50 10.82
C LEU A 37 -8.46 2.86 10.67
N PHE A 38 -8.80 3.32 9.47
CA PHE A 38 -9.66 4.50 9.32
C PHE A 38 -11.11 4.23 9.71
N ASP A 39 -11.57 2.96 9.72
CA ASP A 39 -12.93 2.58 10.13
C ASP A 39 -13.09 2.52 11.66
N TRP A 40 -12.04 2.83 12.44
CA TRP A 40 -12.00 2.59 13.88
C TRP A 40 -13.14 3.26 14.67
N GLU A 41 -13.66 4.40 14.19
CA GLU A 41 -14.80 5.08 14.82
C GLU A 41 -16.11 4.31 14.67
N SER A 42 -16.24 3.52 13.60
CA SER A 42 -17.37 2.65 13.33
C SER A 42 -17.30 1.31 14.07
N ILE A 43 -16.16 0.99 14.70
CA ILE A 43 -15.92 -0.27 15.41
C ILE A 43 -15.92 0.01 16.93
N PRO A 44 -17.03 -0.26 17.66
CA PRO A 44 -17.11 0.03 19.10
C PRO A 44 -15.98 -0.59 19.92
N ALA A 45 -15.56 -1.80 19.54
CA ALA A 45 -14.49 -2.53 20.20
C ALA A 45 -13.07 -2.09 19.81
N ALA A 46 -12.88 -1.15 18.88
CA ALA A 46 -11.55 -0.80 18.33
C ALA A 46 -10.50 -0.49 19.41
N ARG A 47 -10.88 0.26 20.44
CA ARG A 47 -9.96 0.61 21.55
C ARG A 47 -9.56 -0.61 22.37
N SER A 48 -10.51 -1.52 22.65
CA SER A 48 -10.24 -2.76 23.37
C SER A 48 -9.37 -3.71 22.53
N LEU A 49 -9.66 -3.81 21.24
CA LEU A 49 -8.87 -4.57 20.26
C LEU A 49 -7.43 -4.05 20.19
N ALA A 50 -7.24 -2.73 20.20
CA ALA A 50 -5.90 -2.13 20.15
C ALA A 50 -5.01 -2.46 21.36
N ALA A 51 -5.60 -2.81 22.50
CA ALA A 51 -4.87 -3.21 23.71
C ALA A 51 -4.44 -4.69 23.71
N ARG A 52 -4.93 -5.48 22.75
CA ARG A 52 -4.67 -6.93 22.69
C ARG A 52 -3.32 -7.23 22.07
N ALA A 53 -2.54 -8.08 22.75
CA ALA A 53 -1.27 -8.58 22.24
C ALA A 53 -1.43 -9.64 21.13
N ASP A 54 -2.57 -10.31 21.09
CA ASP A 54 -2.88 -11.42 20.20
C ASP A 54 -3.76 -11.04 19.00
N LEU A 55 -3.83 -9.73 18.69
CA LEU A 55 -4.54 -9.21 17.52
C LEU A 55 -3.62 -9.13 16.29
N THR A 56 -4.06 -9.73 15.18
CA THR A 56 -3.37 -9.70 13.90
C THR A 56 -4.28 -9.19 12.77
N PRO A 57 -3.85 -8.27 11.90
CA PRO A 57 -2.71 -7.37 12.08
C PRO A 57 -2.89 -6.43 13.29
N PRO A 58 -1.81 -5.96 13.92
CA PRO A 58 -1.90 -5.06 15.06
C PRO A 58 -2.49 -3.69 14.68
N VAL A 59 -3.04 -2.97 15.66
CA VAL A 59 -3.52 -1.59 15.49
C VAL A 59 -2.33 -0.63 15.50
N LYS A 60 -1.62 -0.57 14.37
CA LYS A 60 -0.44 0.28 14.18
C LYS A 60 -0.68 1.25 13.02
N PRO A 61 -1.23 2.45 13.31
CA PRO A 61 -1.47 3.54 12.35
C PRO A 61 -0.41 3.75 11.28
N HIS A 62 0.84 3.80 11.71
CA HIS A 62 1.99 4.09 10.87
C HIS A 62 2.26 2.99 9.81
N PHE A 63 1.67 1.80 9.91
CA PHE A 63 1.76 0.77 8.87
C PHE A 63 0.79 0.98 7.70
N GLU A 64 -0.25 1.78 7.89
CA GLU A 64 -1.22 2.13 6.83
C GLU A 64 -0.87 3.48 6.17
N GLU A 65 0.20 4.15 6.67
CA GLU A 65 0.65 5.46 6.24
C GLU A 65 1.61 5.41 5.03
N LYS A 66 1.33 6.21 3.98
CA LYS A 66 2.20 6.29 2.78
C LYS A 66 3.32 7.33 2.91
N LEU A 67 3.27 8.22 3.90
CA LEU A 67 4.29 9.25 4.12
C LEU A 67 5.68 8.64 4.31
N TRP A 68 5.75 7.45 4.92
CA TRP A 68 6.99 6.69 5.07
C TRP A 68 7.74 6.47 3.75
N LEU A 69 7.00 6.30 2.64
CA LEU A 69 7.62 6.11 1.33
C LEU A 69 8.40 7.35 0.89
N ALA A 70 7.92 8.56 1.22
CA ALA A 70 8.63 9.82 0.95
C ALA A 70 9.71 10.10 2.01
N LEU A 71 9.42 9.87 3.29
CA LEU A 71 10.37 10.09 4.39
C LEU A 71 11.63 9.22 4.31
N LEU A 72 11.54 8.03 3.70
CA LEU A 72 12.69 7.17 3.38
C LEU A 72 13.77 7.90 2.55
N TRP A 73 13.35 8.85 1.72
CA TRP A 73 14.21 9.62 0.83
C TRP A 73 14.61 10.99 1.40
N SER A 74 14.04 11.40 2.53
CA SER A 74 14.35 12.68 3.16
C SER A 74 15.81 12.76 3.59
N PRO A 75 16.57 13.79 3.15
CA PRO A 75 17.93 14.03 3.63
C PRO A 75 18.01 14.23 5.14
N ALA A 76 17.00 14.86 5.75
CA ALA A 76 16.95 15.14 7.18
C ALA A 76 16.91 13.87 8.04
N LEU A 77 16.32 12.78 7.52
CA LEU A 77 16.22 11.50 8.22
C LEU A 77 17.36 10.53 7.88
N ARG A 78 18.35 10.95 7.08
CA ARG A 78 19.41 10.06 6.59
C ARG A 78 20.18 9.37 7.72
N GLU A 79 20.59 10.13 8.73
CA GLU A 79 21.36 9.57 9.84
C GLU A 79 20.49 8.72 10.78
N VAL A 80 19.21 9.10 10.94
CA VAL A 80 18.22 8.25 11.64
C VAL A 80 18.12 6.88 10.95
N TRP A 81 17.92 6.85 9.63
CA TRP A 81 17.82 5.59 8.89
C TRP A 81 19.09 4.74 8.95
N LYS A 82 20.27 5.37 9.00
CA LYS A 82 21.53 4.63 9.16
C LYS A 82 21.72 4.07 10.57
N GLY A 83 21.18 4.74 11.58
CA GLY A 83 21.17 4.26 12.97
C GLY A 83 20.20 3.10 13.18
N GLU A 84 18.99 3.21 12.64
CA GLU A 84 17.90 2.24 12.84
C GLU A 84 18.01 0.99 11.96
N LEU A 85 18.64 1.10 10.77
CA LEU A 85 18.68 0.02 9.79
C LEU A 85 20.11 -0.36 9.41
N ARG A 86 20.34 -1.67 9.28
CA ARG A 86 21.57 -2.19 8.65
C ARG A 86 21.70 -1.61 7.24
N GLY A 87 22.92 -1.21 6.87
CA GLY A 87 23.16 -0.56 5.58
C GLY A 87 22.69 -1.37 4.36
N SER A 88 22.80 -2.70 4.41
CA SER A 88 22.27 -3.58 3.35
C SER A 88 20.74 -3.55 3.25
N HIS A 89 20.03 -3.51 4.38
CA HIS A 89 18.57 -3.42 4.42
C HIS A 89 18.09 -2.06 3.92
N LEU A 90 18.73 -0.97 4.33
CA LEU A 90 18.39 0.37 3.83
C LEU A 90 18.59 0.49 2.32
N ARG A 91 19.68 -0.08 1.77
CA ARG A 91 19.87 -0.15 0.31
C ARG A 91 18.75 -0.94 -0.36
N ARG A 92 18.42 -2.12 0.17
CA ARG A 92 17.36 -2.96 -0.39
C ARG A 92 16.00 -2.27 -0.36
N LEU A 93 15.65 -1.57 0.72
CA LEU A 93 14.42 -0.78 0.80
C LEU A 93 14.37 0.31 -0.28
N ARG A 94 15.48 1.03 -0.50
CA ARG A 94 15.60 2.06 -1.54
C ARG A 94 15.56 1.52 -2.98
N GLU A 95 15.94 0.26 -3.19
CA GLU A 95 15.74 -0.41 -4.48
C GLU A 95 14.26 -0.71 -4.74
N LEU A 96 13.54 -1.15 -3.70
CA LEU A 96 12.14 -1.57 -3.77
C LEU A 96 11.17 -0.40 -3.83
N VAL A 97 11.37 0.63 -3.01
CA VAL A 97 10.52 1.81 -2.93
C VAL A 97 10.96 2.81 -3.99
N PRO A 98 10.11 3.28 -4.91
CA PRO A 98 10.49 4.34 -5.84
C PRO A 98 10.77 5.67 -5.12
N TYR A 99 11.50 6.59 -5.75
CA TYR A 99 11.73 7.90 -5.13
C TYR A 99 10.40 8.64 -4.95
N SER A 100 10.26 9.29 -3.80
CA SER A 100 9.02 9.94 -3.39
C SER A 100 9.28 11.27 -2.73
N TRP A 101 8.32 12.17 -2.89
CA TRP A 101 8.28 13.50 -2.30
C TRP A 101 7.02 13.62 -1.46
N ILE A 102 7.11 14.38 -0.38
CA ILE A 102 5.93 14.90 0.31
C ILE A 102 5.47 16.11 -0.51
N VAL A 103 4.16 16.23 -0.78
CA VAL A 103 3.59 17.38 -1.48
C VAL A 103 3.40 18.54 -0.50
N ASP A 104 4.52 19.10 -0.05
CA ASP A 104 4.58 20.21 0.90
C ASP A 104 4.57 21.55 0.13
N PRO A 105 3.57 22.43 0.35
CA PRO A 105 3.46 23.70 -0.36
C PRO A 105 4.42 24.79 0.14
N THR A 106 5.24 24.51 1.17
CA THR A 106 6.19 25.48 1.73
C THR A 106 7.10 26.06 0.63
N PRO A 107 7.12 27.38 0.43
CA PRO A 107 7.95 28.01 -0.60
C PRO A 107 9.43 27.70 -0.41
N LEU A 108 10.08 27.24 -1.48
CA LEU A 108 11.53 27.03 -1.49
C LEU A 108 12.28 28.34 -1.73
N PRO A 109 13.47 28.52 -1.15
CA PRO A 109 14.36 29.61 -1.54
C PRO A 109 14.66 29.60 -3.06
N PRO A 110 14.94 30.76 -3.69
CA PRO A 110 15.11 30.83 -5.15
C PRO A 110 16.22 29.94 -5.74
N HIS A 111 17.22 29.56 -4.93
CA HIS A 111 18.34 28.71 -5.33
C HIS A 111 18.13 27.23 -4.98
N ALA A 112 17.00 26.87 -4.38
CA ALA A 112 16.64 25.50 -4.02
C ALA A 112 15.70 24.88 -5.07
N ALA A 113 15.68 23.55 -5.13
CA ALA A 113 14.80 22.80 -6.00
C ALA A 113 14.32 21.52 -5.32
N LEU A 114 13.14 21.06 -5.71
CA LEU A 114 12.65 19.72 -5.41
C LEU A 114 13.59 18.70 -6.08
N PRO A 115 14.31 17.85 -5.30
CA PRO A 115 15.36 16.99 -5.84
C PRO A 115 14.83 16.08 -6.95
N ARG A 116 15.60 15.91 -8.04
CA ARG A 116 15.30 15.09 -9.23
C ARG A 116 14.13 15.58 -10.10
N LEU A 117 13.24 16.42 -9.57
CA LEU A 117 12.25 17.13 -10.38
C LEU A 117 12.87 18.38 -11.01
N GLU A 118 13.89 18.95 -10.36
CA GLU A 118 14.63 20.13 -10.82
C GLU A 118 13.70 21.33 -11.05
N VAL A 119 12.76 21.53 -10.13
CA VAL A 119 11.81 22.65 -10.11
C VAL A 119 11.74 23.27 -8.73
N ASN A 120 11.35 24.54 -8.65
CA ASN A 120 11.31 25.29 -7.39
C ASN A 120 9.96 25.17 -6.66
N ASP A 121 8.88 24.86 -7.36
CA ASP A 121 7.53 24.79 -6.78
C ASP A 121 6.62 23.78 -7.51
N TRP A 122 5.49 23.45 -6.89
CA TRP A 122 4.53 22.46 -7.39
C TRP A 122 3.74 22.90 -8.62
N SER A 123 3.60 24.21 -8.89
CA SER A 123 2.94 24.69 -10.11
C SER A 123 3.74 24.33 -11.36
N GLN A 124 5.07 24.28 -11.25
CA GLN A 124 5.94 23.79 -12.32
C GLN A 124 5.75 22.30 -12.58
N VAL A 125 5.53 21.49 -11.53
CA VAL A 125 5.18 20.07 -11.66
C VAL A 125 3.80 19.90 -12.30
N ALA A 126 2.83 20.74 -11.94
CA ALA A 126 1.50 20.77 -12.57
C ALA A 126 1.60 21.12 -14.07
N ALA A 127 2.57 21.94 -14.46
CA ALA A 127 2.83 22.29 -15.86
C ALA A 127 3.55 21.20 -16.68
N PHE A 128 4.01 20.11 -16.05
CA PHE A 128 4.73 19.04 -16.75
C PHE A 128 3.97 18.47 -17.94
N SER A 129 4.71 18.22 -19.03
CA SER A 129 4.22 17.46 -20.18
C SER A 129 3.90 16.00 -19.77
N GLN A 130 3.07 15.32 -20.56
CA GLN A 130 2.72 13.92 -20.31
C GLN A 130 3.96 13.02 -20.11
N LYS A 131 5.03 13.26 -20.87
CA LYS A 131 6.32 12.55 -20.76
C LYS A 131 7.01 12.78 -19.42
N LYS A 132 6.99 14.01 -18.90
CA LYS A 132 7.62 14.37 -17.62
C LYS A 132 6.81 13.91 -16.40
N ARG A 133 5.47 13.83 -16.51
CA ARG A 133 4.60 13.37 -15.41
C ARG A 133 4.42 11.85 -15.35
N ARG A 134 5.50 11.09 -15.56
CA ARG A 134 5.57 9.65 -15.19
C ARG A 134 5.69 9.50 -13.68
N LEU A 135 4.66 9.98 -13.00
CA LEU A 135 4.58 10.15 -11.56
C LEU A 135 3.22 9.62 -11.07
N VAL A 136 3.15 9.29 -9.80
CA VAL A 136 1.92 8.85 -9.12
C VAL A 136 1.71 9.73 -7.90
N LEU A 137 0.58 10.44 -7.89
CA LEU A 137 0.11 11.22 -6.75
C LEU A 137 -0.78 10.33 -5.89
N LYS A 138 -0.52 10.26 -4.58
CA LYS A 138 -1.23 9.38 -3.66
C LYS A 138 -1.62 10.11 -2.38
N ILE A 139 -2.86 9.90 -1.94
CA ILE A 139 -3.31 10.33 -0.62
C ILE A 139 -2.58 9.53 0.45
N SER A 140 -2.02 10.28 1.39
CA SER A 140 -1.37 9.80 2.61
C SER A 140 -2.26 10.15 3.79
N GLY A 141 -2.12 9.48 4.93
CA GLY A 141 -3.06 9.63 6.05
C GLY A 141 -4.15 8.57 6.08
N PHE A 142 -4.90 8.57 7.18
CA PHE A 142 -6.15 7.84 7.35
C PHE A 142 -7.24 8.53 6.54
N SER A 143 -7.54 7.96 5.38
CA SER A 143 -8.53 8.51 4.47
C SER A 143 -9.35 7.37 3.89
N GLU A 144 -10.67 7.52 3.84
CA GLU A 144 -11.55 6.58 3.13
C GLU A 144 -11.22 6.49 1.63
N LEU A 145 -10.61 7.55 1.09
CA LEU A 145 -10.12 7.59 -0.29
C LEU A 145 -8.86 6.75 -0.49
N ALA A 146 -8.17 6.34 0.57
CA ALA A 146 -7.01 5.46 0.48
C ALA A 146 -7.38 4.05 -0.03
N TRP A 147 -8.66 3.66 0.08
CA TRP A 147 -9.18 2.39 -0.42
C TRP A 147 -9.68 2.48 -1.89
N GLY A 148 -9.59 1.36 -2.62
CA GLY A 148 -10.20 1.26 -3.95
C GLY A 148 -9.43 1.97 -5.07
N SER A 149 -8.18 2.39 -4.85
CA SER A 149 -7.39 3.21 -5.81
C SER A 149 -8.00 4.59 -6.13
N ARG A 150 -8.91 5.10 -5.30
CA ARG A 150 -9.57 6.42 -5.46
C ARG A 150 -8.60 7.56 -5.14
N GLY A 151 -7.79 7.41 -4.10
CA GLY A 151 -6.72 8.33 -3.71
C GLY A 151 -5.41 8.13 -4.47
N VAL A 152 -5.45 7.61 -5.70
CA VAL A 152 -4.25 7.37 -6.52
C VAL A 152 -4.48 7.88 -7.94
N LEU A 153 -3.63 8.81 -8.36
CA LEU A 153 -3.68 9.43 -9.68
C LEU A 153 -2.33 9.26 -10.39
N ILE A 154 -2.37 8.72 -11.62
CA ILE A 154 -1.18 8.46 -12.44
C ILE A 154 -1.08 9.59 -13.46
N GLY A 155 -0.06 10.44 -13.33
CA GLY A 155 -0.01 11.71 -14.06
C GLY A 155 -0.07 11.54 -15.58
N HIS A 156 0.64 10.56 -16.13
CA HIS A 156 0.70 10.33 -17.58
C HIS A 156 -0.56 9.65 -18.16
N ASP A 157 -1.50 9.24 -17.31
CA ASP A 157 -2.76 8.59 -17.71
C ASP A 157 -3.97 9.54 -17.68
N VAL A 158 -3.81 10.76 -17.16
CA VAL A 158 -4.87 11.75 -17.07
C VAL A 158 -4.59 12.99 -17.93
N PRO A 159 -5.62 13.76 -18.32
CA PRO A 159 -5.45 15.08 -18.95
C PRO A 159 -4.62 16.04 -18.10
N LYS A 160 -4.03 17.06 -18.73
CA LYS A 160 -3.13 18.00 -18.03
C LYS A 160 -3.87 18.80 -16.97
N GLU A 161 -5.10 19.17 -17.26
CA GLU A 161 -5.97 19.98 -16.42
C GLU A 161 -6.36 19.18 -15.16
N GLU A 162 -6.63 17.88 -15.31
CA GLU A 162 -6.89 16.98 -14.19
C GLU A 162 -5.66 16.78 -13.31
N TRP A 163 -4.49 16.55 -13.92
CA TRP A 163 -3.21 16.48 -13.21
C TRP A 163 -2.92 17.73 -12.37
N ALA A 164 -3.08 18.91 -13.00
CA ALA A 164 -2.81 20.19 -12.34
C ALA A 164 -3.76 20.43 -11.17
N ARG A 165 -5.08 20.21 -11.35
CA ARG A 165 -6.07 20.32 -10.26
C ARG A 165 -5.76 19.39 -9.10
N ALA A 166 -5.35 18.15 -9.39
CA ALA A 166 -5.04 17.19 -8.34
C ALA A 166 -3.81 17.61 -7.50
N LEU A 167 -2.76 18.14 -8.14
CA LEU A 167 -1.60 18.67 -7.43
C LEU A 167 -1.94 19.93 -6.61
N GLU A 168 -2.76 20.83 -7.16
CA GLU A 168 -3.22 22.01 -6.43
C GLU A 168 -4.02 21.61 -5.18
N ASN A 169 -4.93 20.63 -5.32
CA ASN A 169 -5.68 20.08 -4.20
C ASN A 169 -4.75 19.46 -3.15
N ALA A 170 -3.77 18.67 -3.60
CA ALA A 170 -2.78 18.05 -2.72
C ALA A 170 -1.97 19.08 -1.91
N CYS A 171 -1.62 20.21 -2.51
CA CYS A 171 -0.96 21.32 -1.82
C CYS A 171 -1.89 21.98 -0.79
N ARG A 172 -3.16 22.19 -1.16
CA ARG A 172 -4.16 22.86 -0.31
C ARG A 172 -4.52 22.03 0.93
N GLU A 173 -4.56 20.72 0.79
CA GLU A 173 -4.92 19.79 1.86
C GLU A 173 -3.75 19.42 2.78
N PHE A 174 -2.55 19.93 2.54
CA PHE A 174 -1.33 19.47 3.20
C PHE A 174 -1.43 19.33 4.73
N ASP A 175 -2.02 20.32 5.42
CA ASP A 175 -2.11 20.36 6.88
C ASP A 175 -3.17 19.39 7.46
N SER A 176 -4.13 18.92 6.66
CA SER A 176 -5.22 18.04 7.11
C SER A 176 -5.15 16.63 6.53
N GLN A 177 -4.72 16.51 5.28
CA GLN A 177 -4.60 15.27 4.53
C GLN A 177 -3.35 15.36 3.65
N PRO A 178 -2.19 14.89 4.13
CA PRO A 178 -0.96 14.98 3.36
C PRO A 178 -1.01 14.08 2.11
N TRP A 179 -0.31 14.49 1.07
CA TRP A 179 -0.16 13.71 -0.15
C TRP A 179 1.32 13.41 -0.41
N ILE A 180 1.58 12.30 -1.09
CA ILE A 180 2.90 12.00 -1.63
C ILE A 180 2.87 11.99 -3.15
N LEU A 181 3.95 12.48 -3.74
CA LEU A 181 4.29 12.23 -5.13
C LEU A 181 5.31 11.09 -5.18
N GLN A 182 5.21 10.19 -6.16
CA GLN A 182 6.14 9.07 -6.32
C GLN A 182 6.50 8.87 -7.80
N GLU A 183 7.75 8.49 -8.06
CA GLU A 183 8.15 8.01 -9.40
C GLU A 183 7.29 6.82 -9.83
N PHE A 184 6.70 6.89 -11.02
CA PHE A 184 5.98 5.75 -11.56
C PHE A 184 6.96 4.67 -12.00
N ARG A 185 6.79 3.44 -11.45
CA ARG A 185 7.49 2.25 -11.92
C ARG A 185 6.51 1.25 -12.49
N GLU A 186 6.87 0.66 -13.62
CA GLU A 186 6.06 -0.38 -14.25
C GLU A 186 6.21 -1.70 -13.50
N ALA A 187 5.07 -2.30 -13.14
CA ALA A 187 5.06 -3.64 -12.62
C ALA A 187 5.50 -4.64 -13.70
N LYS A 188 6.28 -5.65 -13.27
CA LYS A 188 6.72 -6.76 -14.13
C LYS A 188 5.51 -7.49 -14.69
N VAL A 189 5.57 -7.82 -15.98
CA VAL A 189 4.58 -8.69 -16.63
C VAL A 189 5.07 -10.13 -16.52
N VAL A 190 4.19 -11.01 -16.08
CA VAL A 190 4.39 -12.46 -15.98
C VAL A 190 3.32 -13.18 -16.77
N GLU A 191 3.62 -14.39 -17.24
CA GLU A 191 2.61 -15.32 -17.75
C GLU A 191 2.17 -16.24 -16.62
N GLN A 192 0.86 -16.36 -16.40
CA GLN A 192 0.29 -17.21 -15.35
C GLN A 192 -0.85 -18.05 -15.90
N ALA A 193 -0.83 -19.35 -15.62
CA ALA A 193 -1.95 -20.24 -15.88
C ALA A 193 -3.05 -20.05 -14.82
N TYR A 194 -4.31 -20.02 -15.24
CA TYR A 194 -5.48 -19.95 -14.37
C TYR A 194 -6.63 -20.78 -14.92
N PHE A 195 -7.56 -21.16 -14.06
CA PHE A 195 -8.80 -21.82 -14.46
C PHE A 195 -9.83 -20.77 -14.88
N HIS A 196 -10.27 -20.81 -16.13
CA HIS A 196 -11.30 -19.93 -16.65
C HIS A 196 -12.68 -20.56 -16.40
N PRO A 197 -13.51 -20.00 -15.49
CA PRO A 197 -14.73 -20.65 -15.04
C PRO A 197 -15.77 -20.81 -16.16
N GLU A 198 -15.85 -19.87 -17.11
CA GLU A 198 -16.81 -19.95 -18.21
C GLU A 198 -16.46 -21.00 -19.28
N THR A 199 -15.17 -21.19 -19.58
CA THR A 199 -14.72 -22.17 -20.58
C THR A 199 -14.42 -23.53 -19.97
N GLY A 200 -14.27 -23.61 -18.64
CA GLY A 200 -13.90 -24.81 -17.91
C GLY A 200 -12.47 -25.28 -18.20
N ARG A 201 -11.61 -24.40 -18.73
CA ARG A 201 -10.25 -24.74 -19.20
C ARG A 201 -9.20 -23.98 -18.42
N VAL A 202 -8.00 -24.56 -18.40
CA VAL A 202 -6.81 -23.82 -17.96
C VAL A 202 -6.32 -22.96 -19.11
N GLU A 203 -6.28 -21.66 -18.88
CA GLU A 203 -5.83 -20.66 -19.83
C GLU A 203 -4.61 -19.90 -19.29
N LYS A 204 -3.90 -19.20 -20.17
CA LYS A 204 -2.71 -18.42 -19.81
C LYS A 204 -3.02 -16.93 -19.93
N MET A 205 -2.68 -16.16 -18.91
CA MET A 205 -2.81 -14.70 -18.90
C MET A 205 -1.44 -14.04 -18.78
N GLN A 206 -1.16 -13.08 -19.65
CA GLN A 206 -0.08 -12.11 -19.43
C GLN A 206 -0.60 -11.00 -18.51
N GLY A 207 -0.02 -10.89 -17.32
CA GLY A 207 -0.49 -9.95 -16.31
C GLY A 207 0.61 -9.26 -15.53
N ARG A 208 0.29 -8.08 -14.99
CA ARG A 208 1.15 -7.36 -14.06
C ARG A 208 1.00 -7.96 -12.67
N VAL A 209 2.13 -8.28 -12.03
CA VAL A 209 2.14 -8.91 -10.70
C VAL A 209 2.39 -7.88 -9.58
N ARG A 210 1.59 -7.97 -8.52
CA ARG A 210 1.86 -7.35 -7.21
C ARG A 210 2.10 -8.45 -6.20
N LEU A 211 3.25 -8.40 -5.53
CA LEU A 211 3.59 -9.29 -4.43
C LEU A 211 3.18 -8.66 -3.10
N CYS A 212 2.50 -9.44 -2.27
CA CYS A 212 2.02 -9.09 -0.93
C CYS A 212 2.62 -10.10 0.06
N PRO A 213 3.86 -9.90 0.51
CA PRO A 213 4.48 -10.75 1.53
C PRO A 213 3.86 -10.48 2.91
N TYR A 214 3.54 -11.54 3.64
CA TYR A 214 3.01 -11.49 5.00
C TYR A 214 4.11 -11.87 5.98
N TYR A 215 4.48 -10.92 6.83
CA TYR A 215 5.45 -11.13 7.90
C TYR A 215 4.75 -11.22 9.25
N PHE A 216 5.14 -12.20 10.05
CA PHE A 216 4.68 -12.39 11.42
C PHE A 216 5.85 -12.20 12.37
N VAL A 217 5.59 -11.61 13.53
CA VAL A 217 6.60 -11.39 14.57
C VAL A 217 6.32 -12.35 15.71
N ASP A 218 7.30 -13.15 16.10
CA ASP A 218 7.18 -14.05 17.26
C ASP A 218 7.32 -13.28 18.59
N GLU A 219 7.04 -13.94 19.72
CA GLU A 219 7.14 -13.35 21.06
C GLU A 219 8.55 -12.83 21.39
N ALA A 220 9.58 -13.37 20.74
CA ALA A 220 10.97 -12.91 20.88
C ALA A 220 11.29 -11.72 19.96
N GLY A 221 10.31 -11.16 19.26
CA GLY A 221 10.45 -10.03 18.35
C GLY A 221 11.06 -10.38 16.99
N ARG A 222 11.13 -11.66 16.62
CA ARG A 222 11.73 -12.08 15.35
C ARG A 222 10.68 -12.13 14.24
N SER A 223 10.92 -11.39 13.17
CA SER A 223 10.09 -11.42 11.97
C SER A 223 10.34 -12.66 11.12
N ARG A 224 9.28 -13.32 10.65
CA ARG A 224 9.30 -14.46 9.73
C ARG A 224 8.31 -14.22 8.60
N LEU A 225 8.71 -14.57 7.37
CA LEU A 225 7.80 -14.61 6.23
C LEU A 225 6.86 -15.82 6.40
N GLY A 226 5.57 -15.58 6.57
CA GLY A 226 4.56 -16.66 6.64
C GLY A 226 4.01 -17.06 5.28
N GLY A 227 4.20 -16.21 4.26
CA GLY A 227 3.78 -16.48 2.89
C GLY A 227 3.80 -15.21 2.05
N CYS A 228 3.56 -15.35 0.75
CA CYS A 228 3.42 -14.21 -0.14
C CYS A 228 2.27 -14.48 -1.11
N LEU A 229 1.33 -13.55 -1.16
CA LEU A 229 0.25 -13.54 -2.15
C LEU A 229 0.75 -12.81 -3.40
N ALA A 230 0.59 -13.42 -4.57
CA ALA A 230 0.67 -12.75 -5.85
C ALA A 230 -0.75 -12.40 -6.31
N ALA A 231 -0.98 -11.11 -6.53
CA ALA A 231 -2.14 -10.63 -7.27
C ALA A 231 -1.69 -10.27 -8.69
N ILE A 232 -2.24 -10.96 -9.69
CA ILE A 232 -1.86 -10.80 -11.10
C ILE A 232 -3.08 -10.29 -11.86
N VAL A 233 -2.94 -9.14 -12.51
CA VAL A 233 -4.03 -8.49 -13.26
C VAL A 233 -3.68 -8.39 -14.75
N PRO A 234 -4.66 -8.37 -15.67
CA PRO A 234 -4.40 -8.23 -17.10
C PRO A 234 -3.42 -7.09 -17.44
N LYS A 235 -2.50 -7.31 -18.39
CA LYS A 235 -1.38 -6.38 -18.68
C LYS A 235 -1.80 -4.97 -19.11
N ASP A 236 -2.99 -4.82 -19.67
CA ASP A 236 -3.60 -3.55 -20.08
C ASP A 236 -4.02 -2.70 -18.87
N LYS A 237 -4.06 -3.27 -17.67
CA LYS A 237 -4.41 -2.59 -16.43
C LYS A 237 -3.16 -2.10 -15.70
N LYS A 238 -3.22 -0.90 -15.14
CA LYS A 238 -2.11 -0.28 -14.38
C LYS A 238 -2.35 -0.23 -12.86
N LYS A 239 -3.59 -0.07 -12.41
CA LYS A 239 -3.98 -0.12 -10.98
C LYS A 239 -4.29 -1.57 -10.62
N ILE A 240 -3.65 -2.17 -9.61
CA ILE A 240 -3.73 -3.63 -9.32
C ILE A 240 -4.69 -3.94 -8.15
N HIS A 241 -5.83 -3.24 -8.05
CA HIS A 241 -6.78 -3.44 -6.95
C HIS A 241 -8.23 -3.38 -7.43
N GLY A 242 -9.10 -4.19 -6.82
CA GLY A 242 -10.55 -4.20 -7.07
C GLY A 242 -11.00 -4.82 -8.41
N MET A 243 -10.17 -5.65 -9.05
CA MET A 243 -10.52 -6.28 -10.32
C MET A 243 -11.17 -7.65 -10.14
N LYS A 244 -12.21 -7.92 -10.95
CA LYS A 244 -12.83 -9.25 -11.06
C LYS A 244 -11.91 -10.26 -11.76
N ASP A 245 -11.10 -9.79 -12.69
CA ASP A 245 -10.24 -10.64 -13.54
C ASP A 245 -8.84 -10.86 -12.94
N ALA A 246 -8.68 -10.62 -11.63
CA ALA A 246 -7.41 -10.82 -10.96
C ALA A 246 -7.19 -12.30 -10.60
N ILE A 247 -6.02 -12.83 -10.93
CA ILE A 247 -5.56 -14.12 -10.40
C ILE A 247 -4.96 -13.85 -9.01
N LEU A 248 -5.47 -14.53 -8.00
CA LEU A 248 -4.90 -14.60 -6.66
C LEU A 248 -4.23 -15.96 -6.49
N THR A 249 -2.91 -15.97 -6.28
CA THR A 249 -2.15 -17.21 -6.08
C THR A 249 -1.06 -17.02 -5.04
N VAL A 250 -0.54 -18.12 -4.50
CA VAL A 250 0.56 -18.11 -3.53
C VAL A 250 1.91 -18.19 -4.25
N CYS A 251 2.91 -17.50 -3.71
CA CYS A 251 4.29 -17.63 -4.18
C CYS A 251 5.00 -18.75 -3.43
N VAL A 252 5.79 -19.52 -4.16
CA VAL A 252 6.74 -20.48 -3.59
C VAL A 252 8.14 -20.02 -4.00
N ALA A 253 9.03 -19.85 -3.04
CA ALA A 253 10.43 -19.61 -3.34
C ALA A 253 11.06 -20.93 -3.81
N GLU A 254 11.76 -20.89 -4.95
CA GLU A 254 12.65 -21.99 -5.33
C GLU A 254 13.71 -22.14 -4.23
N ARG A 255 13.87 -23.38 -3.74
CA ARG A 255 14.87 -23.72 -2.72
C ARG A 255 16.25 -23.84 -3.33
#